data_AF-A0A4V2XAF0-F1
#
_entry.id   AF-A0A4V2XAF0-F1
#
_cell.length_a   1.000
_cell.length_b   1.000
_cell.length_c   1.000
_cell.angle_alpha   90.00
_cell.angle_beta   90.00
_cell.angle_gamma   90.00
#
_symmetry.space_group_name_H-M   'P 1'
#
loop_
_entity.id
_entity.type
_entity.pdbx_description
1 polymer ?
#
loop_
_entity_poly.entity_id
_entity_poly.type
_entity_poly.pdbx_seq_one_letter_code
_entity_poly.pdbx_strand_id
1 'polypeptide(L)'
;MKQFSIIVRYEALNLMRSRLFQVAVGLLLAVGIYAIFYGKNEIDRQNELLIEIRKDEGTKLETLKATITTDTLPNVVGNRTYRLVDNPPSALASLSLGQRDIFPYYLYVRYWSLTRQLLTAEMANPEKLLAGNFDLAFVLIYLFPLFIIAISYNLLSAEREGGTLGLVLSNPISEQRLTYLKIIFRFLITFGMALFLVLAALIICSITPNAQIFLWVVAMALYILFWFGVVLIITNRKKNSAFNAFGLLGSWIVLVVLIPACINLYLASAYATPPRNDLTQALRHEYEEIWANYDNKPYRFASLQKLSKQHPAYRVDTSYNADDKYMLAEFEFYDQRLAPLFEKYTSLSLKRQEISQKAGSISVAVTAQNYFNALARTDLDAHVAYISSVEKFHEELKSYFYTQIFTNTAFKPADFESIPAYTADNERTNQANSKLLLYLAINVLVVWIVGIYWKK
;
A
#
# COMPACT_ATOMS: atom_id res chain seq x y z
N MET A 1 -14.20 -23.84 37.14
CA MET A 1 -12.84 -23.25 37.15
C MET A 1 -11.72 -24.29 37.31
N LYS A 2 -11.78 -25.24 38.26
CA LYS A 2 -10.71 -26.27 38.43
C LYS A 2 -10.43 -27.14 37.20
N GLN A 3 -11.44 -27.60 36.46
CA GLN A 3 -11.23 -28.41 35.25
C GLN A 3 -10.55 -27.63 34.11
N PHE A 4 -10.86 -26.34 33.99
CA PHE A 4 -10.25 -25.46 32.99
C PHE A 4 -8.74 -25.28 33.26
N SER A 5 -8.36 -25.00 34.50
CA SER A 5 -6.95 -24.80 34.86
C SER A 5 -6.11 -26.07 34.69
N ILE A 6 -6.69 -27.25 34.95
CA ILE A 6 -6.00 -28.54 34.74
C ILE A 6 -5.73 -28.78 33.25
N ILE A 7 -6.74 -28.59 32.38
CA ILE A 7 -6.59 -28.79 30.93
C ILE A 7 -5.58 -27.79 30.35
N VAL A 8 -5.66 -26.52 30.75
CA VAL A 8 -4.73 -25.48 30.32
C VAL A 8 -3.30 -25.80 30.75
N ARG A 9 -3.10 -26.25 32.00
CA ARG A 9 -1.77 -26.62 32.50
C ARG A 9 -1.20 -27.83 31.75
N TYR A 10 -2.03 -28.83 31.48
CA TYR A 10 -1.63 -30.01 30.71
C TYR A 10 -1.22 -29.62 29.28
N GLU A 11 -2.01 -28.80 28.59
CA GLU A 11 -1.65 -28.34 27.24
C GLU A 11 -0.43 -27.44 27.20
N ALA A 12 -0.25 -26.58 28.20
CA ALA A 12 0.96 -25.77 28.32
C ALA A 12 2.20 -26.67 28.40
N LEU A 13 2.16 -27.70 29.25
CA LEU A 13 3.28 -28.64 29.41
C LEU A 13 3.54 -29.45 28.13
N ASN A 14 2.49 -29.94 27.47
CA ASN A 14 2.63 -30.68 26.22
C ASN A 14 3.23 -29.83 25.10
N LEU A 15 2.73 -28.61 24.90
CA LEU A 15 3.27 -27.71 23.88
C LEU A 15 4.70 -27.30 24.21
N MET A 16 4.99 -26.89 25.45
CA MET A 16 6.33 -26.46 25.84
C MET A 16 7.38 -27.58 25.76
N ARG A 17 6.98 -28.85 25.84
CA ARG A 17 7.89 -30.00 25.65
C ARG A 17 8.11 -30.36 24.19
N SER A 18 7.25 -29.90 23.27
CA SER A 18 7.38 -30.18 21.85
C SER A 18 8.52 -29.36 21.24
N ARG A 19 9.55 -30.05 20.71
CA ARG A 19 10.64 -29.40 19.97
C ARG A 19 10.12 -28.62 18.77
N LEU A 20 9.10 -29.15 18.08
CA LEU A 20 8.47 -28.47 16.95
C LEU A 20 7.86 -27.14 17.38
N PHE A 21 7.16 -27.10 18.52
CA PHE A 21 6.58 -25.87 19.06
C PHE A 21 7.67 -24.85 19.42
N GLN A 22 8.71 -25.27 20.13
CA GLN A 22 9.82 -24.39 20.52
C GLN A 22 10.52 -23.78 19.30
N VAL A 23 10.82 -24.60 18.29
CA VAL A 23 11.45 -24.14 17.03
C VAL A 23 10.50 -23.21 16.27
N ALA A 24 9.23 -23.55 16.16
CA ALA A 24 8.24 -22.72 15.46
C ALA A 24 8.05 -21.35 16.14
N VAL A 25 8.03 -21.30 17.47
CA VAL A 25 7.97 -20.05 18.24
C VAL A 25 9.24 -19.23 18.03
N GLY A 26 10.42 -19.83 18.18
CA GLY A 26 11.69 -19.14 18.00
C GLY A 26 11.85 -18.58 16.59
N LEU A 27 11.51 -19.38 15.58
CA LEU A 27 11.56 -18.96 14.17
C LEU A 27 10.56 -17.84 13.89
N LEU A 28 9.30 -17.96 14.33
CA LEU A 28 8.28 -16.95 14.08
C LEU A 28 8.62 -15.61 14.74
N LEU A 29 9.17 -15.63 15.96
CA LEU A 29 9.61 -14.42 16.65
C LEU A 29 10.85 -13.82 15.98
N ALA A 30 11.86 -14.61 15.63
CA ALA A 30 13.05 -14.13 14.95
C ALA A 30 12.71 -13.49 13.60
N VAL A 31 11.88 -14.16 12.81
CA VAL A 31 11.39 -13.67 11.52
C VAL A 31 10.50 -12.43 11.70
N GLY A 32 9.59 -12.43 12.67
CA GLY A 32 8.73 -11.29 12.96
C GLY A 32 9.51 -10.04 13.37
N ILE A 33 10.52 -10.20 14.24
CA ILE A 33 11.41 -9.11 14.65
C ILE A 33 12.23 -8.61 13.45
N TYR A 34 12.77 -9.52 12.63
CA TYR A 34 13.49 -9.13 11.41
C TYR A 34 12.60 -8.34 10.44
N ALA A 35 11.34 -8.76 10.25
CA ALA A 35 10.39 -8.03 9.39
C ALA A 35 10.10 -6.61 9.89
N ILE A 36 10.01 -6.42 11.21
CA ILE A 36 9.86 -5.09 11.83
C ILE A 36 11.11 -4.24 11.56
N PHE A 37 12.32 -4.80 11.75
CA PHE A 37 13.56 -4.08 11.46
C PHE A 37 13.70 -3.72 9.98
N TYR A 38 13.34 -4.64 9.09
CA TYR A 38 13.36 -4.40 7.64
C TYR A 38 12.41 -3.26 7.27
N GLY A 39 11.16 -3.32 7.73
CA GLY A 39 10.17 -2.27 7.49
C GLY A 39 10.59 -0.92 8.05
N LYS A 40 11.15 -0.87 9.27
CA LYS A 40 11.73 0.36 9.83
C LYS A 40 12.85 0.92 8.95
N ASN A 41 13.82 0.09 8.59
CA ASN A 41 14.98 0.52 7.81
C ASN A 41 14.58 1.06 6.43
N GLU A 42 13.57 0.45 5.79
CA GLU A 42 13.03 0.96 4.52
C GLU A 42 12.37 2.33 4.69
N ILE A 43 11.57 2.52 5.75
CA ILE A 43 10.92 3.81 6.03
C ILE A 43 11.93 4.89 6.42
N ASP A 44 12.93 4.57 7.24
CA ASP A 44 14.00 5.50 7.62
C ASP A 44 14.77 5.96 6.38
N ARG A 45 15.12 5.03 5.48
CA ARG A 45 15.78 5.35 4.20
C ARG A 45 14.94 6.30 3.34
N GLN A 46 13.62 6.10 3.28
CA GLN A 46 12.73 7.01 2.55
C GLN A 46 12.67 8.39 3.20
N ASN A 47 12.59 8.46 4.53
CA ASN A 47 12.58 9.74 5.25
C ASN A 47 13.90 10.50 5.08
N GLU A 48 15.04 9.82 5.20
CA GLU A 48 16.37 10.41 4.98
C GLU A 48 16.50 10.98 3.57
N LEU A 49 16.06 10.22 2.56
CA LEU A 49 16.05 10.69 1.17
C LEU A 49 15.16 11.93 1.00
N LEU A 50 13.95 11.94 1.58
CA LEU A 50 13.07 13.11 1.51
C LEU A 50 13.69 14.35 2.16
N ILE A 51 14.38 14.19 3.29
CA ILE A 51 15.10 15.28 3.97
C ILE A 51 16.25 15.80 3.10
N GLU A 52 17.03 14.89 2.50
CA GLU A 52 18.13 15.26 1.59
C GLU A 52 17.61 16.02 0.37
N ILE A 53 16.56 15.52 -0.28
CA ILE A 53 15.95 16.15 -1.44
C ILE A 53 15.40 17.54 -1.10
N ARG A 54 14.73 17.69 0.05
CA ARG A 54 14.21 19.00 0.50
C ARG A 54 15.34 19.99 0.77
N LYS A 55 16.47 19.53 1.30
CA LYS A 55 17.67 20.36 1.51
C LYS A 55 18.32 20.77 0.19
N ASP A 56 18.42 19.85 -0.77
CA ASP A 56 18.91 20.12 -2.12
C ASP A 56 18.01 21.14 -2.84
N GLU A 57 16.69 20.97 -2.81
CA GLU A 57 15.71 21.94 -3.30
C GLU A 57 15.96 23.33 -2.70
N GLY A 58 16.03 23.45 -1.37
CA GLY A 58 16.29 24.72 -0.68
C GLY A 58 17.59 25.38 -1.14
N THR A 59 18.67 24.61 -1.27
CA THR A 59 19.98 25.11 -1.73
C THR A 59 19.91 25.63 -3.17
N LYS A 60 19.22 24.92 -4.06
CA LYS A 60 19.06 25.35 -5.45
C LYS A 60 18.14 26.57 -5.57
N LEU A 61 17.10 26.67 -4.75
CA LEU A 61 16.24 27.85 -4.69
C LEU A 61 16.99 29.09 -4.19
N GLU A 62 17.80 28.98 -3.14
CA GLU A 62 18.64 30.10 -2.66
C GLU A 62 19.66 30.55 -3.71
N THR A 63 20.31 29.59 -4.38
CA THR A 63 21.24 29.89 -5.47
C THR A 63 20.52 30.59 -6.63
N LEU A 64 19.32 30.12 -6.98
CA LEU A 64 18.51 30.72 -8.04
C LEU A 64 18.08 32.15 -7.67
N LYS A 65 17.63 32.38 -6.44
CA LYS A 65 17.25 33.68 -5.91
C LYS A 65 18.37 34.72 -6.06
N ALA A 66 19.61 34.33 -5.79
CA ALA A 66 20.78 35.19 -5.94
C ALA A 66 21.07 35.59 -7.40
N THR A 67 20.53 34.88 -8.39
CA THR A 67 20.69 35.21 -9.83
C THR A 67 19.59 36.14 -10.36
N ILE A 68 18.59 36.49 -9.56
CA ILE A 68 17.46 37.33 -9.97
C ILE A 68 17.87 38.81 -9.95
N THR A 69 17.65 39.47 -11.07
CA THR A 69 17.90 40.90 -11.31
C THR A 69 16.60 41.61 -11.66
N THR A 70 16.62 42.93 -11.86
CA THR A 70 15.43 43.72 -12.22
C THR A 70 14.82 43.35 -13.57
N ASP A 71 15.60 42.74 -14.46
CA ASP A 71 15.21 42.42 -15.85
C ASP A 71 15.10 40.90 -16.11
N THR A 72 15.13 40.10 -15.04
CA THR A 72 15.04 38.63 -15.17
C THR A 72 13.68 38.23 -15.75
N LEU A 73 13.69 37.39 -16.78
CA LEU A 73 12.45 36.88 -17.36
C LEU A 73 11.83 35.79 -16.45
N PRO A 74 10.49 35.74 -16.29
CA PRO A 74 9.84 34.72 -15.45
C PRO A 74 10.14 33.27 -15.82
N ASN A 75 10.34 32.96 -17.10
CA ASN A 75 10.69 31.62 -17.58
C ASN A 75 12.09 31.17 -17.14
N VAL A 76 13.06 32.09 -16.99
CA VAL A 76 14.42 31.77 -16.53
C VAL A 76 14.35 31.24 -15.11
N VAL A 77 13.48 31.84 -14.28
CA VAL A 77 13.18 31.37 -12.94
C VAL A 77 12.36 30.08 -13.01
N GLY A 78 11.21 30.07 -13.68
CA GLY A 78 10.32 28.92 -13.77
C GLY A 78 10.99 27.64 -14.27
N ASN A 79 11.84 27.72 -15.30
CA ASN A 79 12.56 26.56 -15.86
C ASN A 79 13.64 26.01 -14.92
N ARG A 80 14.10 26.80 -13.94
CA ARG A 80 15.08 26.38 -12.92
C ARG A 80 14.42 26.01 -11.60
N THR A 81 13.21 26.50 -11.36
CA THR A 81 12.37 26.15 -10.22
C THR A 81 11.74 24.78 -10.43
N TYR A 82 12.03 23.88 -9.49
CA TYR A 82 11.22 22.70 -9.23
C TYR A 82 10.81 22.75 -7.77
N ARG A 83 9.67 22.17 -7.44
CA ARG A 83 9.21 22.03 -6.07
C ARG A 83 9.07 20.57 -5.71
N LEU A 84 9.55 20.20 -4.53
CA LEU A 84 9.35 18.85 -4.00
C LEU A 84 7.88 18.69 -3.61
N VAL A 85 7.22 17.73 -4.24
CA VAL A 85 5.91 17.24 -3.79
C VAL A 85 6.11 15.86 -3.20
N ASP A 86 6.15 15.78 -1.88
CA ASP A 86 6.45 14.55 -1.14
C ASP A 86 5.18 13.85 -0.64
N ASN A 87 5.26 12.52 -0.53
CA ASN A 87 4.28 11.68 0.13
C ASN A 87 4.96 11.04 1.35
N PRO A 88 5.05 11.71 2.50
CA PRO A 88 5.75 11.16 3.66
C PRO A 88 5.10 9.82 4.12
N PRO A 89 5.89 8.84 4.58
CA PRO A 89 5.35 7.59 5.11
C PRO A 89 4.41 7.83 6.29
N SER A 90 3.33 7.04 6.39
CA SER A 90 2.50 7.06 7.59
C SER A 90 3.20 6.37 8.77
N ALA A 91 2.70 6.59 9.99
CA ALA A 91 3.23 5.95 11.19
C ALA A 91 3.22 4.41 11.11
N LEU A 92 2.27 3.80 10.38
CA LEU A 92 2.16 2.34 10.25
C LEU A 92 2.81 1.79 8.98
N ALA A 93 3.40 2.64 8.13
CA ALA A 93 4.03 2.23 6.87
C ALA A 93 5.19 1.23 7.09
N SER A 94 5.85 1.27 8.25
CA SER A 94 6.90 0.31 8.61
C SER A 94 6.36 -1.09 8.95
N LEU A 95 5.08 -1.22 9.29
CA LEU A 95 4.43 -2.52 9.56
C LEU A 95 3.79 -3.12 8.30
N SER A 96 3.41 -2.27 7.34
CA SER A 96 2.83 -2.65 6.04
C SER A 96 3.35 -1.73 4.94
N LEU A 97 4.39 -2.15 4.22
CA LEU A 97 4.99 -1.39 3.13
C LEU A 97 4.08 -1.32 1.89
N GLY A 98 3.22 -2.33 1.72
CA GLY A 98 2.15 -2.34 0.71
C GLY A 98 2.69 -2.18 -0.71
N GLN A 99 2.25 -1.12 -1.40
CA GLN A 99 2.66 -0.73 -2.75
C GLN A 99 3.57 0.51 -2.75
N ARG A 100 3.94 1.02 -1.58
CA ARG A 100 4.77 2.23 -1.43
C ARG A 100 6.22 2.00 -1.84
N ASP A 101 6.68 0.76 -1.82
CA ASP A 101 7.99 0.36 -2.34
C ASP A 101 8.05 0.36 -3.87
N ILE A 102 6.88 0.27 -4.54
CA ILE A 102 6.75 0.22 -6.00
C ILE A 102 6.48 1.62 -6.55
N PHE A 103 5.52 2.33 -5.96
CA PHE A 103 5.10 3.64 -6.42
C PHE A 103 6.02 4.77 -5.94
N PRO A 104 6.18 5.84 -6.75
CA PRO A 104 6.95 6.99 -6.32
C PRO A 104 6.30 7.65 -5.11
N TYR A 105 7.12 7.97 -4.12
CA TYR A 105 6.72 8.68 -2.91
C TYR A 105 7.22 10.14 -2.88
N TYR A 106 7.84 10.61 -3.96
CA TYR A 106 8.15 12.01 -4.19
C TYR A 106 8.16 12.29 -5.68
N LEU A 107 7.91 13.56 -6.04
CA LEU A 107 8.01 14.07 -7.39
C LEU A 107 8.62 15.46 -7.37
N TYR A 108 9.47 15.74 -8.34
CA TYR A 108 9.88 17.10 -8.65
C TYR A 108 8.88 17.70 -9.61
N VAL A 109 8.11 18.68 -9.12
CA VAL A 109 7.06 19.32 -9.90
C VAL A 109 7.56 20.66 -10.44
N ARG A 110 7.39 20.85 -11.74
CA ARG A 110 7.69 22.05 -12.50
C ARG A 110 6.41 22.54 -13.17
N TYR A 111 6.40 23.82 -13.51
CA TYR A 111 5.21 24.52 -14.00
C TYR A 111 4.75 24.16 -15.42
N TRP A 112 5.56 23.40 -16.18
CA TRP A 112 5.24 22.90 -17.53
C TRP A 112 4.62 21.50 -17.48
N SER A 113 4.36 20.87 -18.64
CA SER A 113 3.67 19.57 -18.78
C SER A 113 3.81 18.61 -17.58
N LEU A 114 2.71 18.35 -16.87
CA LEU A 114 2.69 17.44 -15.72
C LEU A 114 2.80 15.98 -16.16
N THR A 115 2.10 15.67 -17.24
CA THR A 115 2.00 14.33 -17.83
C THR A 115 3.37 13.69 -18.06
N ARG A 116 4.30 14.48 -18.59
CA ARG A 116 5.69 14.06 -18.81
C ARG A 116 6.42 13.78 -17.50
N GLN A 117 6.20 14.61 -16.48
CA GLN A 117 6.85 14.47 -15.17
C GLN A 117 6.39 13.22 -14.44
N LEU A 118 5.09 12.92 -14.47
CA LEU A 118 4.51 11.74 -13.82
C LEU A 118 5.04 10.41 -14.39
N LEU A 119 5.27 10.33 -15.69
CA LEU A 119 5.69 9.08 -16.35
C LEU A 119 7.22 8.88 -16.39
N THR A 120 7.99 9.97 -16.36
CA THR A 120 9.46 9.93 -16.26
C THR A 120 9.94 9.69 -14.84
N ALA A 121 9.07 9.82 -13.83
CA ALA A 121 9.36 9.37 -12.48
C ALA A 121 9.73 7.88 -12.50
N GLU A 122 10.93 7.58 -12.01
CA GLU A 122 11.41 6.20 -11.90
C GLU A 122 10.48 5.42 -10.95
N MET A 123 9.96 4.29 -11.41
CA MET A 123 9.40 3.28 -10.50
C MET A 123 10.54 2.41 -10.00
N ALA A 124 10.39 1.84 -8.80
CA ALA A 124 11.44 1.08 -8.14
C ALA A 124 12.02 -0.07 -8.98
N ASN A 125 13.21 -0.52 -8.57
CA ASN A 125 14.00 -1.59 -9.18
C ASN A 125 13.11 -2.83 -9.51
N PRO A 126 13.01 -3.24 -10.79
CA PRO A 126 12.23 -4.41 -11.23
C PRO A 126 12.54 -5.70 -10.47
N GLU A 127 13.78 -5.87 -9.97
CA GLU A 127 14.18 -7.05 -9.19
C GLU A 127 13.56 -7.05 -7.79
N LYS A 128 13.37 -5.88 -7.18
CA LYS A 128 12.72 -5.76 -5.87
C LYS A 128 11.22 -6.06 -5.96
N LEU A 129 10.60 -5.75 -7.10
CA LEU A 129 9.20 -6.09 -7.41
C LEU A 129 8.93 -7.61 -7.41
N LEU A 130 9.93 -8.44 -7.75
CA LEU A 130 9.79 -9.89 -7.82
C LEU A 130 9.91 -10.57 -6.44
N ALA A 131 10.64 -9.96 -5.50
CA ALA A 131 10.88 -10.51 -4.17
C ALA A 131 9.72 -10.24 -3.18
N GLY A 132 8.93 -9.19 -3.42
CA GLY A 132 7.88 -8.74 -2.50
C GLY A 132 8.43 -8.08 -1.22
N ASN A 133 7.53 -7.44 -0.46
CA ASN A 133 7.91 -6.80 0.80
C ASN A 133 7.93 -7.79 1.97
N PHE A 134 9.00 -7.74 2.77
CA PHE A 134 9.11 -8.53 3.99
C PHE A 134 8.79 -7.70 5.23
N ASP A 135 7.50 -7.41 5.45
CA ASP A 135 6.99 -6.59 6.55
C ASP A 135 6.16 -7.40 7.58
N LEU A 136 5.68 -6.74 8.63
CA LEU A 136 4.90 -7.41 9.68
C LEU A 136 3.56 -7.94 9.14
N ALA A 137 2.91 -7.22 8.23
CA ALA A 137 1.69 -7.70 7.56
C ALA A 137 1.93 -9.01 6.81
N PHE A 138 3.05 -9.14 6.10
CA PHE A 138 3.47 -10.38 5.43
C PHE A 138 3.61 -11.53 6.44
N VAL A 139 4.28 -11.29 7.57
CA VAL A 139 4.43 -12.31 8.63
C VAL A 139 3.05 -12.75 9.15
N LEU A 140 2.14 -11.80 9.41
CA LEU A 140 0.78 -12.08 9.87
C LEU A 140 -0.05 -12.87 8.86
N ILE A 141 0.08 -12.59 7.57
CA ILE A 141 -0.77 -13.19 6.53
C ILE A 141 -0.25 -14.54 6.05
N TYR A 142 1.08 -14.71 5.97
CA TYR A 142 1.67 -15.92 5.39
C TYR A 142 2.20 -16.89 6.45
N LEU A 143 2.81 -16.40 7.53
CA LEU A 143 3.51 -17.25 8.51
C LEU A 143 2.67 -17.62 9.74
N PHE A 144 1.87 -16.69 10.27
CA PHE A 144 0.98 -17.00 11.38
C PHE A 144 -0.02 -18.14 11.08
N PRO A 145 -0.61 -18.24 9.88
CA PRO A 145 -1.43 -19.39 9.52
C PRO A 145 -0.68 -20.71 9.59
N LEU A 146 0.55 -20.76 9.07
CA LEU A 146 1.41 -21.95 9.13
C LEU A 146 1.76 -22.31 10.56
N PHE A 147 2.02 -21.31 11.41
CA PHE A 147 2.22 -21.52 12.85
C PHE A 147 0.98 -22.13 13.51
N ILE A 148 -0.21 -21.55 13.26
CA ILE A 148 -1.49 -22.08 13.77
C ILE A 148 -1.68 -23.54 13.35
N ILE A 149 -1.38 -23.87 12.09
CA ILE A 149 -1.46 -25.23 11.56
C ILE A 149 -0.47 -26.16 12.27
N ALA A 150 0.80 -25.75 12.41
CA ALA A 150 1.84 -26.54 13.05
C ALA A 150 1.50 -26.88 14.52
N ILE A 151 0.88 -25.95 15.24
CA ILE A 151 0.47 -26.18 16.63
C ILE A 151 -0.91 -26.82 16.74
N SER A 152 -1.67 -26.98 15.64
CA SER A 152 -3.10 -27.41 15.68
C SER A 152 -3.44 -28.65 14.87
N TYR A 153 -2.58 -29.15 13.99
CA TYR A 153 -2.91 -30.27 13.11
C TYR A 153 -3.31 -31.55 13.87
N ASN A 154 -2.75 -31.75 15.07
CA ASN A 154 -3.02 -32.92 15.90
C ASN A 154 -3.90 -32.63 17.12
N LEU A 155 -4.68 -31.53 17.11
CA LEU A 155 -5.44 -30.98 18.23
C LEU A 155 -6.20 -32.01 19.10
N LEU A 156 -6.89 -32.95 18.45
CA LEU A 156 -7.59 -34.09 19.08
C LEU A 156 -7.12 -35.44 18.55
N SER A 157 -6.52 -35.47 17.35
CA SER A 157 -6.13 -36.73 16.72
C SER A 157 -4.95 -37.37 17.45
N ALA A 158 -4.08 -36.60 18.10
CA ALA A 158 -3.01 -37.14 18.94
C ALA A 158 -3.57 -37.98 20.10
N GLU A 159 -4.54 -37.46 20.86
CA GLU A 159 -5.16 -38.23 21.95
C GLU A 159 -6.01 -39.40 21.43
N ARG A 160 -6.65 -39.23 20.26
CA ARG A 160 -7.46 -40.28 19.65
C ARG A 160 -6.60 -41.46 19.20
N GLU A 161 -5.49 -41.18 18.51
CA GLU A 161 -4.54 -42.18 18.02
C GLU A 161 -3.78 -42.84 19.17
N GLY A 162 -3.44 -42.08 20.20
CA GLY A 162 -2.80 -42.60 21.41
C GLY A 162 -3.74 -43.34 22.37
N GLY A 163 -5.04 -43.44 22.06
CA GLY A 163 -6.04 -44.09 22.91
C GLY A 163 -6.35 -43.35 24.23
N THR A 164 -5.73 -42.20 24.48
CA THR A 164 -5.90 -41.42 25.72
C THR A 164 -7.15 -40.55 25.70
N LEU A 165 -7.76 -40.31 24.53
CA LEU A 165 -8.98 -39.53 24.41
C LEU A 165 -10.13 -40.13 25.24
N GLY A 166 -10.26 -41.45 25.26
CA GLY A 166 -11.27 -42.14 26.08
C GLY A 166 -11.08 -41.89 27.59
N LEU A 167 -9.84 -41.85 28.06
CA LEU A 167 -9.49 -41.54 29.46
C LEU A 167 -9.78 -40.08 29.81
N VAL A 168 -9.58 -39.14 28.88
CA VAL A 168 -9.93 -37.74 29.12
C VAL A 168 -11.45 -37.57 29.19
N LEU A 169 -12.18 -38.24 28.30
CA LEU A 169 -13.65 -38.18 28.21
C LEU A 169 -14.39 -38.99 29.29
N SER A 170 -13.69 -39.79 30.11
CA SER A 170 -14.29 -40.41 31.30
C SER A 170 -14.52 -39.39 32.43
N ASN A 171 -13.94 -38.20 32.32
CA ASN A 171 -14.29 -37.04 33.15
C ASN A 171 -15.59 -36.41 32.60
N PRO A 172 -16.35 -35.65 33.42
CA PRO A 172 -17.60 -35.01 32.98
C PRO A 172 -17.33 -33.78 32.08
N ILE A 173 -16.70 -34.01 30.92
CA ILE A 173 -16.39 -33.04 29.88
C ILE A 173 -16.75 -33.63 28.51
N SER A 174 -17.51 -32.88 27.71
CA SER A 174 -17.81 -33.28 26.35
C SER A 174 -16.61 -33.08 25.42
N GLU A 175 -16.50 -33.90 24.39
CA GLU A 175 -15.46 -33.76 23.34
C GLU A 175 -15.44 -32.34 22.76
N GLN A 176 -16.61 -31.75 22.48
CA GLN A 176 -16.72 -30.38 21.97
C GLN A 176 -16.15 -29.35 22.95
N ARG A 177 -16.48 -29.48 24.23
CA ARG A 177 -15.96 -28.56 25.26
C ARG A 177 -14.44 -28.70 25.34
N LEU A 178 -13.91 -29.91 25.30
CA LEU A 178 -12.46 -30.15 25.27
C LEU A 178 -11.81 -29.48 24.05
N THR A 179 -12.38 -29.63 22.85
CA THR A 179 -11.90 -28.99 21.61
C THR A 179 -11.85 -27.47 21.75
N TYR A 180 -12.92 -26.83 22.20
CA TYR A 180 -12.96 -25.38 22.34
C TYR A 180 -11.96 -24.87 23.38
N LEU A 181 -11.78 -25.58 24.49
CA LEU A 181 -10.78 -25.19 25.50
C LEU A 181 -9.36 -25.23 24.93
N LYS A 182 -9.02 -26.26 24.14
CA LYS A 182 -7.73 -26.36 23.45
C LYS A 182 -7.55 -25.29 22.39
N ILE A 183 -8.59 -24.99 21.60
CA ILE A 183 -8.57 -23.90 20.61
C ILE A 183 -8.37 -22.54 21.29
N ILE A 184 -9.13 -22.23 22.35
CA ILE A 184 -9.00 -20.97 23.10
C ILE A 184 -7.57 -20.83 23.63
N PHE A 185 -7.00 -21.90 24.20
CA PHE A 185 -5.62 -21.87 24.69
C PHE A 185 -4.60 -21.57 23.58
N ARG A 186 -4.69 -22.27 22.44
CA ARG A 186 -3.80 -22.06 21.28
C ARG A 186 -4.01 -20.68 20.63
N PHE A 187 -5.25 -20.19 20.62
CA PHE A 187 -5.58 -18.83 20.20
C PHE A 187 -4.90 -17.79 21.09
N LEU A 188 -5.00 -17.91 22.42
CA LEU A 188 -4.38 -16.98 23.36
C LEU A 188 -2.85 -16.93 23.22
N ILE A 189 -2.20 -18.09 23.03
CA ILE A 189 -0.75 -18.14 22.77
C ILE A 189 -0.43 -17.42 21.46
N THR A 190 -1.12 -17.78 20.37
CA THR A 190 -0.86 -17.21 19.04
C THR A 190 -1.12 -15.70 19.02
N PHE A 191 -2.25 -15.27 19.58
CA PHE A 191 -2.60 -13.86 19.70
C PHE A 191 -1.63 -13.11 20.61
N GLY A 192 -1.19 -13.71 21.73
CA GLY A 192 -0.19 -13.13 22.61
C GLY A 192 1.16 -12.92 21.92
N MET A 193 1.59 -13.86 21.07
CA MET A 193 2.80 -13.70 20.25
C MET A 193 2.65 -12.60 19.19
N ALA A 194 1.50 -12.56 18.51
CA ALA A 194 1.21 -11.52 17.53
C ALA A 194 1.18 -10.13 18.19
N LEU A 195 0.55 -10.03 19.36
CA LEU A 195 0.51 -8.81 20.17
C LEU A 195 1.91 -8.41 20.65
N PHE A 196 2.74 -9.37 21.07
CA PHE A 196 4.13 -9.12 21.41
C PHE A 196 4.91 -8.51 20.23
N LEU A 197 4.73 -9.03 19.01
CA LEU A 197 5.36 -8.45 17.82
C LEU A 197 4.84 -7.03 17.53
N VAL A 198 3.54 -6.78 17.68
CA VAL A 198 2.98 -5.42 17.54
C VAL A 198 3.59 -4.48 18.60
N LEU A 199 3.67 -4.89 19.86
CA LEU A 199 4.29 -4.09 20.92
C LEU A 199 5.79 -3.83 20.66
N ALA A 200 6.51 -4.84 20.20
CA ALA A 200 7.90 -4.69 19.78
C ALA A 200 8.02 -3.69 18.62
N ALA A 201 7.12 -3.75 17.64
CA ALA A 201 7.08 -2.81 16.53
C ALA A 201 6.83 -1.36 16.99
N LEU A 202 5.93 -1.15 17.96
CA LEU A 202 5.69 0.19 18.52
C LEU A 202 6.96 0.78 19.15
N ILE A 203 7.74 -0.03 19.85
CA ILE A 203 8.99 0.40 20.49
C ILE A 203 10.09 0.62 19.43
N ILE A 204 10.34 -0.38 18.58
CA ILE A 204 11.42 -0.36 17.59
C ILE A 204 11.22 0.77 16.58
N CYS A 205 9.99 0.94 16.08
CA CYS A 205 9.64 1.96 15.09
C CYS A 205 9.23 3.31 15.70
N SER A 206 9.25 3.45 17.04
CA SER A 206 8.83 4.66 17.75
C SER A 206 7.42 5.15 17.38
N ILE A 207 6.47 4.21 17.24
CA ILE A 207 5.09 4.50 16.83
C ILE A 207 4.25 4.83 18.06
N THR A 208 3.62 6.00 18.06
CA THR A 208 2.67 6.39 19.10
C THR A 208 1.37 5.58 18.98
N PRO A 209 0.91 4.91 20.06
CA PRO A 209 -0.36 4.19 20.05
C PRO A 209 -1.53 5.12 19.71
N ASN A 210 -2.37 4.72 18.76
CA ASN A 210 -3.55 5.47 18.33
C ASN A 210 -4.70 4.52 17.94
N ALA A 211 -5.81 5.07 17.44
CA ALA A 211 -6.97 4.28 16.99
C ALA A 211 -6.63 3.31 15.84
N GLN A 212 -5.65 3.63 14.98
CA GLN A 212 -5.26 2.76 13.86
C GLN A 212 -4.54 1.50 14.37
N ILE A 213 -3.72 1.61 15.41
CA ILE A 213 -3.12 0.44 16.08
C ILE A 213 -4.18 -0.45 16.71
N PHE A 214 -5.21 0.13 17.33
CA PHE A 214 -6.32 -0.66 17.85
C PHE A 214 -7.01 -1.44 16.72
N LEU A 215 -7.31 -0.79 15.60
CA LEU A 215 -7.90 -1.44 14.42
C LEU A 215 -7.00 -2.51 13.80
N TRP A 216 -5.67 -2.29 13.79
CA TRP A 216 -4.69 -3.29 13.40
C TRP A 216 -4.81 -4.55 14.27
N VAL A 217 -4.85 -4.39 15.59
CA VAL A 217 -4.99 -5.49 16.55
C VAL A 217 -6.33 -6.21 16.37
N VAL A 218 -7.42 -5.49 16.09
CA VAL A 218 -8.73 -6.10 15.83
C VAL A 218 -8.69 -6.94 14.54
N ALA A 219 -8.16 -6.42 13.44
CA ALA A 219 -8.06 -7.18 12.19
C ALA A 219 -7.13 -8.40 12.33
N MET A 220 -6.01 -8.24 13.04
CA MET A 220 -5.11 -9.33 13.42
C MET A 220 -5.84 -10.41 14.23
N ALA A 221 -6.64 -10.03 15.23
CA ALA A 221 -7.43 -10.96 16.03
C ALA A 221 -8.45 -11.72 15.17
N LEU A 222 -9.19 -11.01 14.30
CA LEU A 222 -10.15 -11.62 13.37
C LEU A 222 -9.47 -12.60 12.42
N TYR A 223 -8.30 -12.25 11.88
CA TYR A 223 -7.55 -13.12 10.98
C TYR A 223 -7.06 -14.39 11.68
N ILE A 224 -6.52 -14.28 12.89
CA ILE A 224 -6.13 -15.44 13.70
C ILE A 224 -7.36 -16.29 14.03
N LEU A 225 -8.48 -15.65 14.40
CA LEU A 225 -9.72 -16.33 14.74
C LEU A 225 -10.30 -17.10 13.55
N PHE A 226 -10.19 -16.56 12.33
CA PHE A 226 -10.56 -17.26 11.09
C PHE A 226 -9.82 -18.59 10.96
N TRP A 227 -8.48 -18.58 11.13
CA TRP A 227 -7.66 -19.78 11.00
C TRP A 227 -7.98 -20.85 12.04
N PHE A 228 -8.28 -20.44 13.28
CA PHE A 228 -8.78 -21.38 14.29
C PHE A 228 -10.16 -21.95 13.95
N GLY A 229 -10.99 -21.20 13.22
CA GLY A 229 -12.22 -21.73 12.64
C GLY A 229 -11.94 -22.82 11.57
N VAL A 230 -10.94 -22.62 10.72
CA VAL A 230 -10.52 -23.64 9.73
C VAL A 230 -9.99 -24.90 10.44
N VAL A 231 -9.20 -24.72 11.49
CA VAL A 231 -8.76 -25.82 12.39
C VAL A 231 -9.96 -26.56 12.97
N LEU A 232 -10.98 -25.85 13.43
CA LEU A 232 -12.20 -26.45 13.97
C LEU A 232 -12.93 -27.31 12.92
N ILE A 233 -13.13 -26.79 11.71
CA ILE A 233 -13.77 -27.52 10.60
C ILE A 233 -13.05 -28.85 10.33
N ILE A 234 -11.72 -28.80 10.22
CA ILE A 234 -10.93 -29.99 9.87
C ILE A 234 -10.90 -30.98 11.04
N THR A 235 -10.69 -30.49 12.26
CA THR A 235 -10.67 -31.34 13.47
C THR A 235 -11.99 -32.07 13.68
N ASN A 236 -13.12 -31.41 13.37
CA ASN A 236 -14.45 -31.99 13.54
C ASN A 236 -14.77 -33.13 12.56
N ARG A 237 -13.96 -33.35 11.51
CA ARG A 237 -14.05 -34.55 10.65
C ARG A 237 -13.53 -35.82 11.30
N LYS A 238 -12.97 -35.72 12.52
CA LYS A 238 -12.49 -36.82 13.35
C LYS A 238 -11.49 -37.76 12.65
N LYS A 239 -10.74 -37.26 11.67
CA LYS A 239 -9.70 -38.01 10.96
C LYS A 239 -8.38 -38.03 11.73
N ASN A 240 -7.40 -38.75 11.17
CA ASN A 240 -6.07 -38.88 11.74
C ASN A 240 -5.23 -37.59 11.56
N SER A 241 -4.12 -37.50 12.29
CA SER A 241 -3.22 -36.35 12.33
C SER A 241 -2.64 -36.02 10.95
N ALA A 242 -2.35 -37.06 10.15
CA ALA A 242 -1.86 -36.90 8.78
C ALA A 242 -2.92 -36.21 7.89
N PHE A 243 -4.16 -36.67 7.90
CA PHE A 243 -5.26 -36.05 7.14
C PHE A 243 -5.48 -34.60 7.57
N ASN A 244 -5.44 -34.32 8.88
CA ASN A 244 -5.61 -32.96 9.38
C ASN A 244 -4.49 -32.04 8.91
N ALA A 245 -3.24 -32.50 8.95
CA ALA A 245 -2.09 -31.75 8.46
C ALA A 245 -2.22 -31.43 6.96
N PHE A 246 -2.51 -32.44 6.12
CA PHE A 246 -2.71 -32.23 4.68
C PHE A 246 -3.92 -31.35 4.38
N GLY A 247 -5.04 -31.52 5.10
CA GLY A 247 -6.23 -30.70 4.94
C GLY A 247 -5.99 -29.23 5.29
N LEU A 248 -5.25 -28.98 6.37
CA LEU A 248 -4.91 -27.63 6.83
C LEU A 248 -3.92 -26.95 5.90
N LEU A 249 -2.84 -27.65 5.53
CA LEU A 249 -1.86 -27.16 4.57
C LEU A 249 -2.49 -26.93 3.19
N GLY A 250 -3.36 -27.83 2.74
CA GLY A 250 -4.13 -27.67 1.50
C GLY A 250 -5.05 -26.44 1.56
N SER A 251 -5.72 -26.23 2.70
CA SER A 251 -6.54 -25.03 2.92
C SER A 251 -5.70 -23.76 2.93
N TRP A 252 -4.48 -23.79 3.49
CA TRP A 252 -3.52 -22.70 3.39
C TRP A 252 -3.12 -22.40 1.95
N ILE A 253 -2.72 -23.41 1.18
CA ILE A 253 -2.38 -23.25 -0.24
C ILE A 253 -3.57 -22.65 -1.00
N VAL A 254 -4.78 -23.17 -0.80
CA VAL A 254 -5.96 -22.67 -1.51
C VAL A 254 -6.29 -21.23 -1.14
N LEU A 255 -6.40 -20.92 0.16
CA LEU A 255 -6.91 -19.63 0.65
C LEU A 255 -5.88 -18.49 0.52
N VAL A 256 -4.59 -18.80 0.67
CA VAL A 256 -3.50 -17.80 0.73
C VAL A 256 -2.73 -17.71 -0.59
N VAL A 257 -2.68 -18.78 -1.39
CA VAL A 257 -1.88 -18.81 -2.64
C VAL A 257 -2.77 -18.91 -3.88
N LEU A 258 -3.58 -19.97 -4.01
CA LEU A 258 -4.33 -20.25 -5.24
C LEU A 258 -5.45 -19.24 -5.49
N ILE A 259 -6.30 -18.96 -4.50
CA ILE A 259 -7.39 -17.99 -4.68
C ILE A 259 -6.85 -16.60 -5.04
N PRO A 260 -5.87 -16.02 -4.31
CA PRO A 260 -5.29 -14.74 -4.70
C PRO A 260 -4.65 -14.76 -6.09
N ALA A 261 -3.93 -15.83 -6.44
CA ALA A 261 -3.35 -15.97 -7.77
C ALA A 261 -4.43 -16.01 -8.87
N CYS A 262 -5.51 -16.77 -8.67
CA CYS A 262 -6.64 -16.82 -9.60
C CYS A 262 -7.34 -15.45 -9.74
N ILE A 263 -7.51 -14.72 -8.64
CA ILE A 263 -8.07 -13.35 -8.67
C ILE A 263 -7.15 -12.44 -9.50
N ASN A 264 -5.84 -12.48 -9.25
CA ASN A 264 -4.86 -11.68 -9.99
C ASN A 264 -4.82 -12.02 -11.48
N LEU A 265 -4.85 -13.31 -11.83
CA LEU A 265 -4.91 -13.77 -13.22
C LEU A 265 -6.19 -13.32 -13.92
N TYR A 266 -7.35 -13.47 -13.25
CA TYR A 266 -8.63 -12.99 -13.77
C TYR A 266 -8.61 -11.48 -13.99
N LEU A 267 -8.10 -10.71 -13.03
CA LEU A 267 -7.99 -9.25 -13.14
C LEU A 267 -7.04 -8.85 -14.27
N ALA A 268 -5.91 -9.55 -14.44
CA ALA A 268 -4.97 -9.31 -15.52
C ALA A 268 -5.59 -9.59 -16.91
N SER A 269 -6.45 -10.60 -17.03
CA SER A 269 -7.12 -10.92 -18.30
C SER A 269 -8.35 -10.06 -18.58
N ALA A 270 -9.20 -9.80 -17.59
CA ALA A 270 -10.48 -9.11 -17.76
C ALA A 270 -10.33 -7.58 -17.77
N TYR A 271 -9.30 -7.07 -17.12
CA TYR A 271 -8.98 -5.64 -17.00
C TYR A 271 -7.53 -5.41 -17.41
N ALA A 272 -7.18 -5.82 -18.63
CA ALA A 272 -5.84 -5.60 -19.17
C ALA A 272 -5.52 -4.09 -19.16
N THR A 273 -4.58 -3.69 -18.30
CA THR A 273 -4.04 -2.35 -18.30
C THR A 273 -3.06 -2.23 -19.48
N PRO A 274 -3.09 -1.14 -20.27
CA PRO A 274 -2.12 -0.95 -21.35
C PRO A 274 -0.69 -1.14 -20.82
N PRO A 275 0.17 -1.88 -21.52
CA PRO A 275 1.58 -1.97 -21.19
C PRO A 275 2.17 -0.58 -20.97
N ARG A 276 3.05 -0.40 -19.98
CA ARG A 276 3.76 0.88 -19.76
C ARG A 276 4.52 1.33 -21.02
N ASN A 277 4.91 0.39 -21.87
CA ASN A 277 5.53 0.68 -23.16
C ASN A 277 4.60 1.47 -24.09
N ASP A 278 3.30 1.16 -24.12
CA ASP A 278 2.34 1.88 -24.96
C ASP A 278 2.17 3.32 -24.47
N LEU A 279 2.11 3.53 -23.16
CA LEU A 279 2.11 4.87 -22.55
C LEU A 279 3.39 5.63 -22.90
N THR A 280 4.54 4.96 -22.81
CA THR A 280 5.84 5.56 -23.11
C THR A 280 5.99 5.90 -24.60
N GLN A 281 5.44 5.07 -25.49
CA GLN A 281 5.42 5.32 -26.93
C GLN A 281 4.50 6.48 -27.28
N ALA A 282 3.28 6.53 -26.72
CA ALA A 282 2.36 7.65 -26.92
C ALA A 282 2.99 8.98 -26.49
N LEU A 283 3.64 9.01 -25.31
CA LEU A 283 4.38 10.19 -24.86
C LEU A 283 5.47 10.63 -25.82
N ARG A 284 6.27 9.68 -26.31
CA ARG A 284 7.38 9.97 -27.23
C ARG A 284 6.86 10.51 -28.54
N HIS A 285 5.82 9.89 -29.09
CA HIS A 285 5.19 10.33 -30.32
C HIS A 285 4.67 11.78 -30.23
N GLU A 286 3.91 12.08 -29.18
CA GLU A 286 3.38 13.42 -28.92
C GLU A 286 4.50 14.44 -28.71
N TYR A 287 5.61 14.03 -28.08
CA TYR A 287 6.76 14.91 -27.85
C TYR A 287 7.57 15.15 -29.13
N GLU A 288 7.73 14.12 -29.96
CA GLU A 288 8.36 14.21 -31.28
C GLU A 288 7.57 15.14 -32.21
N GLU A 289 6.23 15.13 -32.15
CA GLU A 289 5.38 16.04 -32.94
C GLU A 289 5.62 17.51 -32.58
N ILE A 290 5.77 17.82 -31.29
CA ILE A 290 6.10 19.17 -30.83
C ILE A 290 7.44 19.63 -31.40
N TRP A 291 8.48 18.78 -31.33
CA TRP A 291 9.80 19.11 -31.84
C TRP A 291 9.87 19.20 -33.36
N ALA A 292 9.13 18.34 -34.08
CA ALA A 292 9.04 18.40 -35.54
C ALA A 292 8.46 19.74 -36.04
N ASN A 293 7.59 20.37 -35.25
CA ASN A 293 6.99 21.66 -35.56
C ASN A 293 7.61 22.85 -34.82
N TYR A 294 8.70 22.64 -34.07
CA TYR A 294 9.30 23.68 -33.22
C TYR A 294 9.73 24.92 -34.00
N ASP A 295 10.29 24.77 -35.20
CA ASP A 295 10.71 25.90 -36.04
C ASP A 295 9.57 26.51 -36.89
N ASN A 296 8.40 25.87 -36.92
CA ASN A 296 7.25 26.31 -37.72
C ASN A 296 6.49 27.45 -37.00
N LYS A 297 6.85 28.70 -37.31
CA LYS A 297 6.24 29.90 -36.69
C LYS A 297 4.71 29.99 -36.86
N PRO A 298 4.12 29.79 -38.06
CA PRO A 298 2.66 29.77 -38.21
C PRO A 298 1.96 28.74 -37.32
N TYR A 299 2.53 27.54 -37.21
CA TYR A 299 1.98 26.48 -36.36
C TYR A 299 1.96 26.91 -34.89
N ARG A 300 3.11 27.35 -34.35
CA ARG A 300 3.24 27.79 -32.96
C ARG A 300 2.33 28.98 -32.63
N PHE A 301 2.18 29.91 -33.56
CA PHE A 301 1.28 31.05 -33.41
C PHE A 301 -0.20 30.61 -33.36
N ALA A 302 -0.59 29.63 -34.18
CA ALA A 302 -1.94 29.08 -34.13
C ALA A 302 -2.23 28.37 -32.79
N SER A 303 -1.27 27.63 -32.25
CA SER A 303 -1.37 27.03 -30.90
C SER A 303 -1.56 28.10 -29.83
N LEU A 304 -0.75 29.15 -29.84
CA LEU A 304 -0.88 30.26 -28.90
C LEU A 304 -2.25 30.98 -29.02
N GLN A 305 -2.74 31.22 -30.24
CA GLN A 305 -4.08 31.77 -30.45
C GLN A 305 -5.17 30.86 -29.87
N LYS A 306 -5.04 29.55 -30.05
CA LYS A 306 -5.98 28.57 -29.51
C LYS A 306 -5.95 28.56 -27.98
N LEU A 307 -4.77 28.61 -27.37
CA LEU A 307 -4.61 28.73 -25.91
C LEU A 307 -5.29 29.99 -25.37
N SER A 308 -5.07 31.14 -26.01
CA SER A 308 -5.67 32.41 -25.59
C SER A 308 -7.21 32.40 -25.67
N LYS A 309 -7.78 31.67 -26.63
CA LYS A 309 -9.24 31.47 -26.70
C LYS A 309 -9.78 30.65 -25.52
N GLN A 310 -9.03 29.65 -25.06
CA GLN A 310 -9.38 28.84 -23.89
C GLN A 310 -9.17 29.61 -22.57
N HIS A 311 -8.13 30.45 -22.53
CA HIS A 311 -7.74 31.23 -21.36
C HIS A 311 -7.54 32.69 -21.75
N PRO A 312 -8.59 33.54 -21.70
CA PRO A 312 -8.50 34.95 -22.13
C PRO A 312 -7.46 35.79 -21.37
N ALA A 313 -7.03 35.34 -20.19
CA ALA A 313 -5.93 35.95 -19.44
C ALA A 313 -4.55 35.79 -20.13
N TYR A 314 -4.38 34.76 -20.97
CA TYR A 314 -3.14 34.48 -21.69
C TYR A 314 -3.15 35.22 -23.03
N ARG A 315 -2.64 36.45 -23.04
CA ARG A 315 -2.67 37.34 -24.20
C ARG A 315 -1.75 36.85 -25.32
N VAL A 316 -2.24 36.94 -26.57
CA VAL A 316 -1.43 36.71 -27.79
C VAL A 316 -0.58 37.94 -28.09
N ASP A 317 0.38 38.23 -27.21
CA ASP A 317 1.40 39.25 -27.44
C ASP A 317 2.75 38.55 -27.64
N THR A 318 3.28 38.64 -28.85
CA THR A 318 4.56 38.02 -29.23
C THR A 318 5.69 39.04 -29.33
N SER A 319 5.47 40.30 -28.91
CA SER A 319 6.51 41.33 -28.87
C SER A 319 7.56 41.07 -27.79
N TYR A 320 7.17 40.32 -26.75
CA TYR A 320 8.00 39.95 -25.62
C TYR A 320 7.87 38.46 -25.31
N ASN A 321 9.02 37.80 -25.20
CA ASN A 321 9.16 36.41 -24.81
C ASN A 321 8.27 35.41 -25.59
N ALA A 322 8.23 35.55 -26.92
CA ALA A 322 7.34 34.77 -27.77
C ALA A 322 7.61 33.27 -27.74
N ASP A 323 8.89 32.86 -27.75
CA ASP A 323 9.27 31.45 -27.81
C ASP A 323 8.77 30.63 -26.61
N ASP A 324 8.79 31.20 -25.40
CA ASP A 324 8.23 30.51 -24.24
C ASP A 324 6.70 30.43 -24.29
N LYS A 325 6.02 31.50 -24.71
CA LYS A 325 4.55 31.47 -24.83
C LYS A 325 4.11 30.39 -25.82
N TYR A 326 4.86 30.22 -26.91
CA TYR A 326 4.66 29.12 -27.84
C TYR A 326 4.90 27.77 -27.17
N MET A 327 6.03 27.59 -26.48
CA MET A 327 6.36 26.32 -25.81
C MET A 327 5.32 25.94 -24.75
N LEU A 328 4.83 26.90 -23.97
CA LEU A 328 3.80 26.67 -22.96
C LEU A 328 2.44 26.32 -23.55
N ALA A 329 2.09 26.91 -24.71
CA ALA A 329 0.90 26.50 -25.45
C ALA A 329 1.02 25.06 -25.96
N GLU A 330 2.19 24.67 -26.48
CA GLU A 330 2.43 23.28 -26.90
C GLU A 330 2.38 22.30 -25.71
N PHE A 331 2.96 22.65 -24.56
CA PHE A 331 2.86 21.81 -23.36
C PHE A 331 1.45 21.70 -22.80
N GLU A 332 0.64 22.75 -22.90
CA GLU A 332 -0.79 22.68 -22.56
C GLU A 332 -1.50 21.65 -23.45
N PHE A 333 -1.32 21.74 -24.77
CA PHE A 333 -1.97 20.80 -25.69
C PHE A 333 -1.40 19.38 -25.59
N TYR A 334 -0.12 19.23 -25.26
CA TYR A 334 0.48 17.94 -24.93
C TYR A 334 -0.26 17.26 -23.78
N ASP A 335 -0.46 17.97 -22.66
CA ASP A 335 -1.19 17.45 -21.52
C ASP A 335 -2.66 17.16 -21.88
N GLN A 336 -3.32 18.05 -22.62
CA GLN A 336 -4.72 17.85 -23.06
C GLN A 336 -4.87 16.62 -23.98
N ARG A 337 -3.93 16.37 -24.91
CA ARG A 337 -3.96 15.20 -25.81
C ARG A 337 -3.78 13.88 -25.06
N LEU A 338 -2.98 13.89 -24.00
CA LEU A 338 -2.65 12.70 -23.21
C LEU A 338 -3.57 12.46 -22.01
N ALA A 339 -4.29 13.48 -21.54
CA ALA A 339 -5.21 13.37 -20.41
C ALA A 339 -6.20 12.19 -20.54
N PRO A 340 -6.87 11.94 -21.69
CA PRO A 340 -7.78 10.81 -21.83
C PRO A 340 -7.10 9.45 -21.64
N LEU A 341 -5.83 9.33 -22.04
CA LEU A 341 -5.05 8.10 -21.89
C LEU A 341 -4.71 7.84 -20.41
N PHE A 342 -4.35 8.89 -19.67
CA PHE A 342 -4.08 8.82 -18.23
C PHE A 342 -5.35 8.54 -17.42
N GLU A 343 -6.44 9.25 -17.70
CA GLU A 343 -7.74 9.01 -17.06
C GLU A 343 -8.20 7.56 -17.27
N LYS A 344 -8.04 7.03 -18.48
CA LYS A 344 -8.31 5.62 -18.79
C LYS A 344 -7.41 4.68 -17.97
N TYR A 345 -6.11 4.96 -17.86
CA TYR A 345 -5.19 4.14 -17.08
C TYR A 345 -5.52 4.13 -15.58
N THR A 346 -5.74 5.32 -15.01
CA THR A 346 -6.07 5.50 -13.59
C THR A 346 -7.42 4.87 -13.26
N SER A 347 -8.45 5.11 -14.07
CA SER A 347 -9.79 4.53 -13.87
C SER A 347 -9.78 3.00 -13.97
N LEU A 348 -9.03 2.41 -14.91
CA LEU A 348 -8.85 0.95 -15.00
C LEU A 348 -8.13 0.40 -13.76
N SER A 349 -7.09 1.08 -13.28
CA SER A 349 -6.33 0.66 -12.09
C SER A 349 -7.20 0.70 -10.83
N LEU A 350 -7.95 1.78 -10.63
CA LEU A 350 -8.93 1.90 -9.55
C LEU A 350 -10.06 0.86 -9.68
N LYS A 351 -10.51 0.58 -10.91
CA LYS A 351 -11.55 -0.45 -11.13
C LYS A 351 -11.04 -1.84 -10.77
N ARG A 352 -9.80 -2.17 -11.14
CA ARG A 352 -9.13 -3.42 -10.74
C ARG A 352 -9.03 -3.53 -9.22
N GLN A 353 -8.65 -2.45 -8.53
CA GLN A 353 -8.60 -2.40 -7.08
C GLN A 353 -9.98 -2.60 -6.44
N GLU A 354 -11.01 -1.92 -6.93
CA GLU A 354 -12.40 -2.07 -6.44
C GLU A 354 -12.88 -3.52 -6.58
N ILE A 355 -12.62 -4.14 -7.73
CA ILE A 355 -13.00 -5.53 -7.99
C ILE A 355 -12.16 -6.48 -7.16
N SER A 356 -10.86 -6.22 -7.00
CA SER A 356 -10.00 -6.98 -6.10
C SER A 356 -10.47 -6.90 -4.65
N GLN A 357 -10.97 -5.75 -4.19
CA GLN A 357 -11.54 -5.60 -2.85
C GLN A 357 -12.86 -6.37 -2.72
N LYS A 358 -13.74 -6.33 -3.74
CA LYS A 358 -15.01 -7.08 -3.76
C LYS A 358 -14.77 -8.59 -3.84
N ALA A 359 -13.92 -9.05 -4.75
CA ALA A 359 -13.49 -10.45 -4.85
C ALA A 359 -12.73 -10.89 -3.58
N GLY A 360 -12.03 -9.95 -2.95
CA GLY A 360 -11.42 -10.10 -1.63
C GLY A 360 -12.40 -10.56 -0.56
N SER A 361 -13.70 -10.26 -0.65
CA SER A 361 -14.70 -10.78 0.30
C SER A 361 -14.72 -12.32 0.40
N ILE A 362 -14.25 -13.03 -0.63
CA ILE A 362 -14.08 -14.48 -0.67
C ILE A 362 -12.70 -14.92 -0.16
N SER A 363 -11.66 -14.10 -0.34
CA SER A 363 -10.30 -14.37 0.11
C SER A 363 -9.96 -13.60 1.38
N VAL A 364 -9.98 -14.31 2.51
CA VAL A 364 -9.58 -13.74 3.80
C VAL A 364 -8.17 -13.14 3.77
N ALA A 365 -7.25 -13.74 3.01
CA ALA A 365 -5.86 -13.29 2.92
C ALA A 365 -5.76 -11.95 2.18
N VAL A 366 -6.44 -11.82 1.02
CA VAL A 366 -6.49 -10.56 0.26
C VAL A 366 -7.18 -9.47 1.06
N THR A 367 -8.28 -9.80 1.76
CA THR A 367 -8.98 -8.81 2.61
C THR A 367 -8.09 -8.31 3.74
N ALA A 368 -7.39 -9.22 4.44
CA ALA A 368 -6.48 -8.84 5.52
C ALA A 368 -5.31 -7.99 5.00
N GLN A 369 -4.68 -8.38 3.88
CA GLN A 369 -3.59 -7.61 3.25
C GLN A 369 -4.05 -6.20 2.88
N ASN A 370 -5.18 -6.08 2.19
CA ASN A 370 -5.73 -4.80 1.78
C ASN A 370 -6.09 -3.93 3.00
N TYR A 371 -6.57 -4.54 4.08
CA TYR A 371 -6.89 -3.80 5.31
C TYR A 371 -5.64 -3.25 6.00
N PHE A 372 -4.57 -4.05 6.13
CA PHE A 372 -3.30 -3.58 6.70
C PHE A 372 -2.64 -2.50 5.85
N ASN A 373 -2.62 -2.67 4.51
CA ASN A 373 -2.09 -1.66 3.59
C ASN A 373 -2.89 -0.35 3.67
N ALA A 374 -4.22 -0.42 3.72
CA ALA A 374 -5.08 0.76 3.86
C ALA A 374 -4.88 1.48 5.21
N LEU A 375 -4.77 0.73 6.32
CA LEU A 375 -4.43 1.30 7.63
C LEU A 375 -3.07 1.99 7.63
N ALA A 376 -2.11 1.45 6.87
CA ALA A 376 -0.78 2.01 6.71
C ALA A 376 -0.68 3.10 5.64
N ARG A 377 -1.76 3.43 4.92
CA ARG A 377 -1.76 4.37 3.79
C ARG A 377 -0.68 4.01 2.74
N THR A 378 -0.50 2.71 2.52
CA THR A 378 0.44 2.15 1.54
C THR A 378 -0.28 1.38 0.43
N ASP A 379 -1.59 1.57 0.30
CA ASP A 379 -2.42 1.02 -0.75
C ASP A 379 -2.50 1.94 -1.99
N LEU A 380 -3.11 1.42 -3.07
CA LEU A 380 -3.30 2.18 -4.31
C LEU A 380 -4.14 3.45 -4.10
N ASP A 381 -5.13 3.40 -3.21
CA ASP A 381 -6.01 4.55 -2.93
C ASP A 381 -5.22 5.71 -2.32
N ALA A 382 -4.29 5.43 -1.39
CA ALA A 382 -3.37 6.44 -0.88
C ALA A 382 -2.43 7.01 -1.96
N HIS A 383 -1.96 6.18 -2.90
CA HIS A 383 -1.13 6.64 -4.01
C HIS A 383 -1.91 7.56 -4.97
N VAL A 384 -3.13 7.17 -5.36
CA VAL A 384 -3.99 8.00 -6.21
C VAL A 384 -4.30 9.34 -5.54
N ALA A 385 -4.58 9.33 -4.23
CA ALA A 385 -4.79 10.55 -3.46
C ALA A 385 -3.56 11.47 -3.48
N TYR A 386 -2.35 10.90 -3.43
CA TYR A 386 -1.11 11.65 -3.58
C TYR A 386 -0.97 12.24 -4.98
N ILE A 387 -1.22 11.48 -6.05
CA ILE A 387 -1.18 11.98 -7.44
C ILE A 387 -2.19 13.11 -7.65
N SER A 388 -3.39 13.02 -7.10
CA SER A 388 -4.35 14.13 -7.15
C SER A 388 -3.86 15.38 -6.39
N SER A 389 -3.05 15.21 -5.33
CA SER A 389 -2.42 16.36 -4.65
C SER A 389 -1.31 16.99 -5.50
N VAL A 390 -0.58 16.18 -6.26
CA VAL A 390 0.43 16.62 -7.23
C VAL A 390 -0.23 17.42 -8.35
N GLU A 391 -1.33 16.93 -8.93
CA GLU A 391 -2.11 17.63 -9.96
C GLU A 391 -2.60 19.00 -9.48
N LYS A 392 -3.19 19.05 -8.28
CA LYS A 392 -3.66 20.31 -7.68
C LYS A 392 -2.52 21.32 -7.51
N PHE A 393 -1.40 20.89 -6.92
CA PHE A 393 -0.26 21.75 -6.69
C PHE A 393 0.43 22.18 -8.00
N HIS A 394 0.47 21.29 -8.99
CA HIS A 394 0.98 21.62 -10.32
C HIS A 394 0.17 22.74 -10.95
N GLU A 395 -1.16 22.70 -10.89
CA GLU A 395 -2.01 23.78 -11.41
C GLU A 395 -1.79 25.12 -10.68
N GLU A 396 -1.57 25.10 -9.36
CA GLU A 396 -1.19 26.30 -8.59
C GLU A 396 0.15 26.88 -9.09
N LEU A 397 1.17 26.04 -9.24
CA LEU A 397 2.50 26.42 -9.71
C LEU A 397 2.47 26.92 -11.17
N LYS A 398 1.75 26.22 -12.04
CA LYS A 398 1.52 26.54 -13.45
C LYS A 398 0.84 27.89 -13.59
N SER A 399 -0.28 28.11 -12.92
CA SER A 399 -1.02 29.37 -12.94
C SER A 399 -0.16 30.56 -12.51
N TYR A 400 0.65 30.39 -11.45
CA TYR A 400 1.57 31.41 -10.96
C TYR A 400 2.60 31.84 -12.02
N PHE A 401 3.27 30.89 -12.68
CA PHE A 401 4.28 31.22 -13.71
C PHE A 401 3.65 31.67 -15.03
N TYR A 402 2.54 31.04 -15.47
CA TYR A 402 1.84 31.42 -16.69
C TYR A 402 1.36 32.86 -16.61
N THR A 403 0.76 33.26 -15.49
CA THR A 403 0.30 34.64 -15.29
C THR A 403 1.42 35.65 -15.55
N GLN A 404 2.60 35.44 -14.96
CA GLN A 404 3.74 36.35 -15.13
C GLN A 404 4.32 36.36 -16.54
N ILE A 405 4.37 35.20 -17.20
CA ILE A 405 4.88 35.06 -18.57
C ILE A 405 3.95 35.76 -19.57
N PHE A 406 2.63 35.63 -19.39
CA PHE A 406 1.64 36.22 -20.30
C PHE A 406 1.34 37.71 -20.04
N THR A 407 1.73 38.27 -18.89
CA THR A 407 1.61 39.71 -18.58
C THR A 407 2.79 40.57 -19.05
N ASN A 408 3.84 39.97 -19.62
CA ASN A 408 5.07 40.66 -20.05
C ASN A 408 5.77 41.45 -18.93
N THR A 409 5.72 40.93 -17.71
CA THR A 409 6.34 41.56 -16.55
C THR A 409 7.68 40.89 -16.25
N ALA A 410 8.72 41.67 -15.96
CA ALA A 410 9.96 41.13 -15.42
C ALA A 410 9.72 40.51 -14.03
N PHE A 411 10.43 39.43 -13.74
CA PHE A 411 10.38 38.69 -12.49
C PHE A 411 11.28 39.36 -11.45
N LYS A 412 10.68 39.87 -10.37
CA LYS A 412 11.40 40.60 -9.32
C LYS A 412 11.77 39.66 -8.17
N PRO A 413 12.76 40.04 -7.33
CA PRO A 413 13.09 39.29 -6.12
C PRO A 413 11.91 39.08 -5.17
N ALA A 414 10.97 40.04 -5.08
CA ALA A 414 9.77 39.90 -4.26
C ALA A 414 8.79 38.84 -4.79
N ASP A 415 8.76 38.64 -6.11
CA ASP A 415 7.91 37.62 -6.73
C ASP A 415 8.41 36.22 -6.32
N PHE A 416 9.72 36.03 -6.16
CA PHE A 416 10.33 34.76 -5.76
C PHE A 416 9.76 34.20 -4.45
N GLU A 417 9.52 35.07 -3.45
CA GLU A 417 8.95 34.67 -2.16
C GLU A 417 7.48 34.20 -2.29
N SER A 418 6.81 34.59 -3.37
CA SER A 418 5.42 34.25 -3.64
C SER A 418 5.27 32.95 -4.46
N ILE A 419 6.36 32.28 -4.84
CA ILE A 419 6.27 31.03 -5.60
C ILE A 419 5.61 29.95 -4.72
N PRO A 420 4.50 29.32 -5.16
CA PRO A 420 3.75 28.33 -4.38
C PRO A 420 4.61 27.20 -3.80
N ALA A 421 4.50 26.96 -2.50
CA ALA A 421 5.16 25.86 -1.79
C ALA A 421 4.20 24.70 -1.57
N TYR A 422 4.65 23.48 -1.85
CA TYR A 422 3.86 22.31 -1.51
C TYR A 422 3.86 22.10 0.00
N THR A 423 2.68 21.90 0.56
CA THR A 423 2.51 21.42 1.93
C THR A 423 1.75 20.11 1.89
N ALA A 424 2.39 19.05 2.39
CA ALA A 424 1.76 17.74 2.45
C ALA A 424 0.52 17.80 3.35
N ASP A 425 -0.60 17.31 2.82
CA ASP A 425 -1.84 17.15 3.56
C ASP A 425 -1.71 15.92 4.49
N ASN A 426 -1.03 16.12 5.62
CA ASN A 426 -0.77 15.08 6.62
C ASN A 426 -2.07 14.62 7.31
N GLU A 427 -3.13 15.42 7.26
CA GLU A 427 -4.40 15.18 7.95
C GLU A 427 -5.42 14.36 7.16
N ARG A 428 -5.07 13.84 5.98
CA ARG A 428 -5.93 12.88 5.26
C ARG A 428 -6.10 11.62 6.10
N THR A 429 -7.14 11.66 6.92
CA THR A 429 -7.65 10.57 7.73
C THR A 429 -8.35 9.65 6.74
N ASN A 430 -7.59 8.85 5.99
CA ASN A 430 -8.19 7.74 5.27
C ASN A 430 -8.91 6.90 6.34
N GLN A 431 -10.24 7.01 6.35
CA GLN A 431 -11.10 6.26 7.25
C GLN A 431 -10.75 4.80 7.03
N ALA A 432 -10.42 4.11 8.13
CA ALA A 432 -10.20 2.68 8.08
C ALA A 432 -11.35 2.03 7.31
N ASN A 433 -11.03 1.24 6.28
CA ASN A 433 -12.02 0.71 5.36
C ASN A 433 -12.92 -0.30 6.09
N SER A 434 -14.02 0.21 6.66
CA SER A 434 -14.94 -0.53 7.53
C SER A 434 -15.56 -1.72 6.82
N LYS A 435 -15.69 -1.66 5.48
CA LYS A 435 -16.17 -2.75 4.65
C LYS A 435 -15.22 -3.95 4.66
N LEU A 436 -13.90 -3.72 4.56
CA LEU A 436 -12.92 -4.80 4.62
C LEU A 436 -12.91 -5.46 6.00
N LEU A 437 -13.00 -4.67 7.08
CA LEU A 437 -13.11 -5.21 8.43
C LEU A 437 -14.39 -6.04 8.62
N LEU A 438 -15.51 -5.57 8.06
CA LEU A 438 -16.78 -6.31 8.05
C LEU A 438 -16.65 -7.63 7.27
N TYR A 439 -15.97 -7.63 6.11
CA TYR A 439 -15.72 -8.86 5.37
C TYR A 439 -14.86 -9.86 6.15
N LEU A 440 -13.83 -9.40 6.89
CA LEU A 440 -13.08 -10.27 7.80
C LEU A 440 -13.99 -10.88 8.87
N ALA A 441 -14.84 -10.06 9.50
CA ALA A 441 -15.78 -10.54 10.52
C ALA A 441 -16.79 -11.54 9.95
N ILE A 442 -17.33 -11.30 8.74
CA ILE A 442 -18.25 -12.24 8.06
C ILE A 442 -17.53 -13.56 7.76
N ASN A 443 -16.30 -13.53 7.23
CA ASN A 443 -15.52 -14.73 6.96
C ASN A 443 -15.29 -15.56 8.23
N VAL A 444 -14.96 -14.89 9.35
CA VAL A 444 -14.86 -15.54 10.66
C VAL A 444 -16.19 -16.21 11.03
N LEU A 445 -17.30 -15.46 10.98
CA LEU A 445 -18.62 -16.00 11.33
C LEU A 445 -18.99 -17.21 10.48
N VAL A 446 -18.80 -17.15 9.16
CA VAL A 446 -19.08 -18.25 8.24
C VAL A 446 -18.27 -19.49 8.60
N VAL A 447 -16.95 -19.36 8.76
CA VAL A 447 -16.08 -20.51 9.08
C VAL A 447 -16.42 -21.10 10.45
N TRP A 448 -16.74 -20.27 11.45
CA TRP A 448 -17.12 -20.76 12.77
C TRP A 448 -18.49 -21.43 12.78
N ILE A 449 -19.49 -20.87 12.09
CA ILE A 449 -20.80 -21.51 11.93
C ILE A 449 -20.62 -22.87 11.24
N VAL A 450 -19.90 -22.92 10.13
CA VAL A 450 -19.61 -24.19 9.44
C VAL A 450 -18.87 -25.15 10.37
N GLY A 451 -17.87 -24.69 11.12
CA GLY A 451 -17.15 -25.51 12.09
C GLY A 451 -18.04 -26.09 13.19
N ILE A 452 -18.98 -25.30 13.73
CA ILE A 452 -19.87 -25.71 14.83
C ILE A 452 -20.93 -26.70 14.34
N TYR A 453 -21.51 -26.48 13.15
CA TYR A 453 -22.64 -27.25 12.63
C TYR A 453 -22.23 -28.43 11.73
N TRP A 454 -21.05 -28.40 11.11
CA TRP A 454 -20.57 -29.49 10.27
C TRP A 454 -20.03 -30.65 11.13
N LYS A 455 -20.97 -31.46 11.63
CA LYS A 455 -20.71 -32.72 12.34
C LYS A 455 -21.02 -33.87 11.39
N LYS A 456 -19.99 -34.47 10.81
CA LYS A 456 -20.12 -35.76 10.10
C LYS A 456 -19.18 -36.77 10.74
#